data_AF-A0A942TKH6-F1
#
_entry.id   AF-A0A942TKH6-F1
#
_cell.length_a   1.000
_cell.length_b   1.000
_cell.length_c   1.000
_cell.angle_alpha   90.00
_cell.angle_beta   90.00
_cell.angle_gamma   90.00
#
_symmetry.space_group_name_H-M   'P 1'
#
loop_
_entity.id
_entity.type
_entity.pdbx_description
1 polymer ?
#
loop_
_entity_poly.entity_id
_entity_poly.type
_entity_poly.pdbx_seq_one_letter_code
_entity_poly.pdbx_strand_id
1 'polypeptide(L)'
;MNKKLKQLFEEDQHDLRTMPHDRIERDRERRNEVKFILDNGGATVAIDFIHAAIIYQHGEALEDWWQAYKLSVKAVKLGFQPKWLAAVAMDRWLLRQGKPLKYGNQVIPFGDVYRIPQLDQNTTDEERHKWDVPSLVELFSFQNLRGFMSYEIVSTLENENLKVNVIKLERHPAHSPPLSGIPCETTSNNRIVYENSYGWKWVENSNGSFYLGWLLIPDVPELAHAVADEGTLTMEKILLNEQSCILVKYNQSKTLYVRSSKGIWAITGLDYNNVIEKALSLLASSS
;
A
#
# COMPACT_ATOMS: atom_id res chain seq x y z
N MET A 1 -24.41 17.62 14.92
CA MET A 1 -24.16 16.60 13.88
C MET A 1 -25.22 16.73 12.80
N ASN A 2 -24.81 16.88 11.55
CA ASN A 2 -25.65 16.95 10.37
C ASN A 2 -26.16 15.55 10.00
N LYS A 3 -27.49 15.37 10.01
CA LYS A 3 -28.13 14.07 9.77
C LYS A 3 -27.89 13.54 8.35
N LYS A 4 -27.85 14.43 7.35
CA LYS A 4 -27.67 14.03 5.96
C LYS A 4 -26.23 13.59 5.68
N LEU A 5 -25.23 14.28 6.25
CA LEU A 5 -23.83 13.83 6.17
C LEU A 5 -23.64 12.45 6.81
N LYS A 6 -24.28 12.19 7.95
CA LYS A 6 -24.28 10.87 8.57
C LYS A 6 -24.90 9.80 7.67
N GLN A 7 -26.06 10.08 7.08
CA GLN A 7 -26.72 9.17 6.16
C GLN A 7 -25.84 8.83 4.95
N LEU A 8 -25.26 9.84 4.29
CA LEU A 8 -24.38 9.65 3.13
C LEU A 8 -23.17 8.79 3.49
N PHE A 9 -22.59 9.00 4.68
CA PHE A 9 -21.53 8.15 5.21
C PHE A 9 -22.00 6.70 5.46
N GLU A 10 -23.18 6.49 6.03
CA GLU A 10 -23.69 5.14 6.29
C GLU A 10 -23.97 4.37 4.99
N GLU A 11 -24.48 5.05 3.96
CA GLU A 11 -24.67 4.53 2.60
C GLU A 11 -23.33 4.17 1.94
N ASP A 12 -22.32 5.03 2.04
CA ASP A 12 -20.95 4.77 1.57
C ASP A 12 -20.35 3.52 2.19
N GLN A 13 -20.43 3.39 3.51
CA GLN A 13 -19.89 2.23 4.22
C GLN A 13 -20.68 0.95 3.91
N HIS A 14 -21.98 1.06 3.60
CA HIS A 14 -22.77 -0.07 3.12
C HIS A 14 -22.31 -0.53 1.73
N ASP A 15 -22.17 0.40 0.79
CA ASP A 15 -21.69 0.10 -0.56
C ASP A 15 -20.28 -0.50 -0.56
N LEU A 16 -19.39 -0.08 0.34
CA LEU A 16 -18.09 -0.71 0.50
C LEU A 16 -18.15 -2.17 0.96
N ARG A 17 -19.21 -2.59 1.66
CA ARG A 17 -19.39 -3.98 2.09
C ARG A 17 -20.05 -4.83 1.01
N THR A 18 -21.03 -4.28 0.29
CA THR A 18 -21.80 -5.01 -0.72
C THR A 18 -21.19 -4.95 -2.11
N MET A 19 -20.30 -3.98 -2.35
CA MET A 19 -19.59 -3.76 -3.60
C MET A 19 -20.51 -3.78 -4.82
N PRO A 20 -21.53 -2.89 -4.88
CA PRO A 20 -22.47 -2.86 -5.99
C PRO A 20 -21.75 -2.42 -7.28
N HIS A 21 -22.27 -2.84 -8.43
CA HIS A 21 -21.65 -2.58 -9.73
C HIS A 21 -21.60 -1.07 -10.08
N ASP A 22 -22.58 -0.29 -9.61
CA ASP A 22 -22.73 1.15 -9.80
C ASP A 22 -22.12 1.98 -8.66
N ARG A 23 -21.22 1.39 -7.86
CA ARG A 23 -20.62 2.06 -6.69
C ARG A 23 -19.96 3.40 -7.05
N ILE A 24 -19.25 3.46 -8.17
CA ILE A 24 -18.48 4.66 -8.56
C ILE A 24 -19.43 5.83 -8.85
N GLU A 25 -20.54 5.55 -9.54
CA GLU A 25 -21.59 6.51 -9.82
C GLU A 25 -22.23 7.02 -8.51
N ARG A 26 -22.56 6.11 -7.59
CA ARG A 26 -23.08 6.47 -6.26
C ARG A 26 -22.09 7.29 -5.43
N ASP A 27 -20.81 6.92 -5.43
CA ASP A 27 -19.74 7.68 -4.76
C ASP A 27 -19.69 9.12 -5.30
N ARG A 28 -19.86 9.29 -6.61
CA ARG A 28 -19.88 10.61 -7.28
C ARG A 28 -21.11 11.45 -6.89
N GLU A 29 -22.29 10.85 -6.87
CA GLU A 29 -23.53 11.51 -6.42
C GLU A 29 -23.42 11.95 -4.95
N ARG A 30 -22.94 11.06 -4.07
CA ARG A 30 -22.71 11.38 -2.66
C ARG A 30 -21.71 12.53 -2.51
N ARG A 31 -20.61 12.56 -3.28
CA ARG A 31 -19.66 13.69 -3.26
C ARG A 31 -20.32 15.01 -3.65
N ASN A 32 -21.20 15.03 -4.66
CA ASN A 32 -21.94 16.24 -5.05
C ASN A 32 -22.86 16.74 -3.92
N GLU A 33 -23.56 15.83 -3.25
CA GLU A 33 -24.41 16.19 -2.11
C GLU A 33 -23.61 16.71 -0.92
N VAL A 34 -22.50 16.05 -0.57
CA VAL A 34 -21.58 16.53 0.48
C VAL A 34 -21.06 17.91 0.14
N LYS A 35 -20.65 18.15 -1.12
CA LYS A 35 -20.17 19.46 -1.57
C LYS A 35 -21.23 20.54 -1.35
N PHE A 36 -22.47 20.29 -1.77
CA PHE A 36 -23.57 21.24 -1.56
C PHE A 36 -23.77 21.56 -0.07
N ILE A 37 -23.74 20.56 0.81
CA ILE A 37 -23.88 20.76 2.26
C ILE A 37 -22.72 21.60 2.81
N LEU A 38 -21.49 21.33 2.38
CA LEU A 38 -20.30 22.07 2.83
C LEU A 38 -20.33 23.54 2.37
N ASP A 39 -20.67 23.79 1.11
CA ASP A 39 -20.74 25.14 0.53
C ASP A 39 -21.80 26.02 1.24
N ASN A 40 -22.87 25.40 1.74
CA ASN A 40 -23.94 26.08 2.50
C ASN A 40 -23.68 26.11 4.02
N GLY A 41 -22.47 25.74 4.49
CA GLY A 41 -22.11 25.80 5.91
C GLY A 41 -22.76 24.73 6.79
N GLY A 42 -23.27 23.64 6.21
CA GLY A 42 -24.02 22.60 6.92
C GLY A 42 -23.18 21.67 7.80
N ALA A 43 -21.85 21.72 7.73
CA ALA A 43 -20.94 20.99 8.62
C ALA A 43 -20.43 21.93 9.71
N THR A 44 -20.72 21.63 10.98
CA THR A 44 -20.43 22.54 12.11
C THR A 44 -19.63 21.90 13.22
N VAL A 45 -19.80 20.60 13.46
CA VAL A 45 -19.06 19.87 14.50
C VAL A 45 -18.07 18.88 13.89
N ALA A 46 -17.11 18.42 14.70
CA ALA A 46 -15.98 17.63 14.24
C ALA A 46 -16.39 16.38 13.41
N ILE A 47 -17.41 15.65 13.87
CA ILE A 47 -17.93 14.45 13.17
C ILE A 47 -18.53 14.75 11.79
N ASP A 48 -19.08 15.95 11.56
CA ASP A 48 -19.64 16.31 10.26
C ASP A 48 -18.54 16.35 9.20
N PHE A 49 -17.37 16.90 9.57
CA PHE A 49 -16.21 16.94 8.71
C PHE A 49 -15.61 15.56 8.46
N ILE A 50 -15.71 14.63 9.41
CA ILE A 50 -15.26 13.24 9.23
C ILE A 50 -16.16 12.49 8.27
N HIS A 51 -17.49 12.58 8.44
CA HIS A 51 -18.43 11.99 7.50
C HIS A 51 -18.18 12.52 6.08
N ALA A 52 -18.02 13.84 5.92
CA ALA A 52 -17.68 14.43 4.64
C ALA A 52 -16.32 13.95 4.10
N ALA A 53 -15.29 13.89 4.95
CA ALA A 53 -13.94 13.48 4.55
C ALA A 53 -13.91 12.06 3.98
N ILE A 54 -14.66 11.12 4.58
CA ILE A 54 -14.73 9.73 4.10
C ILE A 54 -15.35 9.64 2.70
N ILE A 55 -16.38 10.45 2.41
CA ILE A 55 -16.97 10.49 1.07
C ILE A 55 -15.96 11.00 0.02
N TYR A 56 -15.16 12.01 0.36
CA TYR A 56 -14.07 12.49 -0.51
C TYR A 56 -12.88 11.51 -0.59
N GLN A 57 -12.66 10.69 0.44
CA GLN A 57 -11.61 9.67 0.49
C GLN A 57 -11.80 8.61 -0.61
N HIS A 58 -13.06 8.39 -1.04
CA HIS A 58 -13.46 7.54 -2.16
C HIS A 58 -13.66 8.31 -3.48
N GLY A 59 -13.05 9.49 -3.58
CA GLY A 59 -13.04 10.29 -4.80
C GLY A 59 -12.28 9.66 -5.97
N GLU A 60 -12.35 10.37 -7.10
CA GLU A 60 -11.78 9.95 -8.38
C GLU A 60 -10.65 10.89 -8.84
N ALA A 61 -10.53 12.08 -8.24
CA ALA A 61 -9.60 13.12 -8.64
C ALA A 61 -8.67 13.57 -7.50
N LEU A 62 -7.58 14.24 -7.87
CA LEU A 62 -6.57 14.72 -6.92
C LEU A 62 -7.17 15.69 -5.89
N GLU A 63 -8.10 16.53 -6.34
CA GLU A 63 -8.82 17.50 -5.54
C GLU A 63 -9.70 16.82 -4.48
N ASP A 64 -10.23 15.63 -4.77
CA ASP A 64 -11.07 14.90 -3.82
C ASP A 64 -10.23 14.44 -2.61
N TRP A 65 -9.09 13.79 -2.84
CA TRP A 65 -8.23 13.34 -1.73
C TRP A 65 -7.63 14.51 -0.95
N TRP A 66 -7.33 15.63 -1.63
CA TRP A 66 -6.92 16.85 -0.94
C TRP A 66 -8.05 17.44 -0.08
N GLN A 67 -9.28 17.42 -0.59
CA GLN A 67 -10.45 17.86 0.16
C GLN A 67 -10.70 16.95 1.37
N ALA A 68 -10.56 15.63 1.22
CA ALA A 68 -10.61 14.67 2.33
C ALA A 68 -9.59 15.04 3.43
N TYR A 69 -8.33 15.29 3.05
CA TYR A 69 -7.29 15.70 3.99
C TYR A 69 -7.65 16.98 4.75
N LYS A 70 -8.06 18.04 4.05
CA LYS A 70 -8.44 19.31 4.68
C LYS A 70 -9.60 19.14 5.67
N LEU A 71 -10.61 18.35 5.30
CA LEU A 71 -11.77 18.07 6.15
C LEU A 71 -11.35 17.28 7.40
N SER A 72 -10.53 16.24 7.25
CA SER A 72 -10.00 15.48 8.39
C SER A 72 -9.16 16.34 9.33
N VAL A 73 -8.27 17.20 8.81
CA VAL A 73 -7.49 18.15 9.63
C VAL A 73 -8.41 19.12 10.37
N LYS A 74 -9.48 19.61 9.72
CA LYS A 74 -10.47 20.47 10.38
C LYS A 74 -11.20 19.74 11.52
N ALA A 75 -11.58 18.48 11.32
CA ALA A 75 -12.15 17.66 12.37
C ALA A 75 -11.20 17.49 13.57
N VAL A 76 -9.92 17.20 13.31
CA VAL A 76 -8.90 17.07 14.37
C VAL A 76 -8.74 18.38 15.15
N LYS A 77 -8.72 19.54 14.47
CA LYS A 77 -8.69 20.86 15.12
C LYS A 77 -9.92 21.13 16.00
N LEU A 78 -11.06 20.52 15.68
CA LEU A 78 -12.28 20.56 16.48
C LEU A 78 -12.33 19.47 17.57
N GLY A 79 -11.23 18.74 17.79
CA GLY A 79 -11.10 17.74 18.84
C GLY A 79 -11.51 16.32 18.44
N PHE A 80 -11.72 16.03 17.16
CA PHE A 80 -12.04 14.67 16.71
C PHE A 80 -10.86 13.71 16.95
N GLN A 81 -11.20 12.50 17.37
CA GLN A 81 -10.31 11.35 17.49
C GLN A 81 -11.03 10.12 16.92
N PRO A 82 -10.34 9.21 16.23
CA PRO A 82 -8.89 9.22 15.95
C PRO A 82 -8.50 10.10 14.74
N LYS A 83 -7.21 10.44 14.62
CA LYS A 83 -6.64 11.36 13.61
C LYS A 83 -6.16 10.67 12.33
N TRP A 84 -6.09 9.33 12.33
CA TRP A 84 -5.49 8.55 11.24
C TRP A 84 -6.09 8.86 9.86
N LEU A 85 -7.37 9.26 9.79
CA LEU A 85 -8.03 9.56 8.52
C LEU A 85 -7.31 10.68 7.74
N ALA A 86 -6.76 11.68 8.43
CA ALA A 86 -5.96 12.72 7.78
C ALA A 86 -4.68 12.15 7.16
N ALA A 87 -3.99 11.24 7.86
CA ALA A 87 -2.79 10.58 7.34
C ALA A 87 -3.09 9.73 6.09
N VAL A 88 -4.20 8.99 6.10
CA VAL A 88 -4.64 8.18 4.95
C VAL A 88 -5.00 9.06 3.76
N ALA A 89 -5.70 10.17 3.97
CA ALA A 89 -6.02 11.13 2.92
C ALA A 89 -4.77 11.77 2.30
N MET A 90 -3.82 12.18 3.14
CA MET A 90 -2.53 12.72 2.71
C MET A 90 -1.76 11.72 1.85
N ASP A 91 -1.61 10.47 2.32
CA ASP A 91 -0.85 9.46 1.58
C ASP A 91 -1.52 9.11 0.26
N ARG A 92 -2.85 9.07 0.19
CA ARG A 92 -3.56 8.85 -1.08
C ARG A 92 -3.35 9.99 -2.06
N TRP A 93 -3.35 11.23 -1.58
CA TRP A 93 -3.05 12.42 -2.38
C TRP A 93 -1.60 12.41 -2.90
N LEU A 94 -0.63 12.02 -2.07
CA LEU A 94 0.79 11.88 -2.46
C LEU A 94 0.99 10.74 -3.47
N LEU A 95 0.38 9.59 -3.21
CA LEU A 95 0.42 8.42 -4.07
C LEU A 95 -0.01 8.76 -5.50
N ARG A 96 -1.12 9.49 -5.64
CA ARG A 96 -1.71 9.84 -6.94
C ARG A 96 -0.91 10.90 -7.70
N GLN A 97 0.06 11.55 -7.05
CA GLN A 97 1.06 12.40 -7.68
C GLN A 97 2.39 11.69 -7.95
N GLY A 98 2.51 10.39 -7.62
CA GLY A 98 3.76 9.66 -7.69
C GLY A 98 4.81 10.13 -6.66
N LYS A 99 4.39 10.77 -5.57
CA LYS A 99 5.29 11.25 -4.50
C LYS A 99 5.45 10.20 -3.40
N PRO A 100 6.56 10.22 -2.64
CA PRO A 100 6.71 9.39 -1.45
C PRO A 100 5.57 9.59 -0.47
N LEU A 101 5.08 8.50 0.14
CA LEU A 101 4.05 8.56 1.16
C LEU A 101 4.63 9.14 2.44
N LYS A 102 3.84 9.93 3.15
CA LYS A 102 4.27 10.51 4.42
C LYS A 102 4.22 9.47 5.53
N TYR A 103 3.11 8.75 5.64
CA TYR A 103 2.83 7.84 6.75
C TYR A 103 2.76 6.36 6.36
N GLY A 104 2.61 6.05 5.08
CA GLY A 104 2.65 4.68 4.53
C GLY A 104 1.32 3.94 4.48
N ASN A 105 0.19 4.63 4.49
CA ASN A 105 -1.15 4.00 4.59
C ASN A 105 -1.72 3.45 3.27
N GLN A 106 -0.94 3.39 2.20
CA GLN A 106 -1.39 2.90 0.91
C GLN A 106 -0.52 1.74 0.44
N VAL A 107 -1.11 0.83 -0.31
CA VAL A 107 -0.42 -0.31 -0.92
C VAL A 107 -0.72 -0.37 -2.41
N ILE A 108 0.21 -0.90 -3.18
CA ILE A 108 0.09 -1.11 -4.64
C ILE A 108 0.47 -2.55 -4.96
N PRO A 109 -0.21 -3.24 -5.90
CA PRO A 109 0.21 -4.56 -6.34
C PRO A 109 1.56 -4.51 -7.10
N PHE A 110 2.42 -5.48 -6.81
CA PHE A 110 3.69 -5.70 -7.49
C PHE A 110 3.96 -7.22 -7.59
N GLY A 111 3.74 -7.79 -8.78
CA GLY A 111 3.85 -9.24 -8.99
C GLY A 111 2.90 -10.05 -8.12
N ASP A 112 1.63 -9.65 -8.07
CA ASP A 112 0.54 -10.23 -7.27
C ASP A 112 0.69 -10.06 -5.76
N VAL A 113 1.64 -9.25 -5.30
CA VAL A 113 1.83 -8.96 -3.87
C VAL A 113 1.70 -7.48 -3.60
N TYR A 114 0.92 -7.12 -2.58
CA TYR A 114 0.76 -5.73 -2.17
C TYR A 114 2.00 -5.23 -1.43
N ARG A 115 2.43 -4.03 -1.80
CA ARG A 115 3.66 -3.38 -1.29
C ARG A 115 3.36 -1.96 -0.91
N ILE A 116 3.99 -1.50 0.17
CA ILE A 116 3.97 -0.10 0.58
C ILE A 116 4.94 0.68 -0.32
N PRO A 117 4.48 1.70 -1.06
CA PRO A 117 5.33 2.58 -1.86
C PRO A 117 6.40 3.29 -1.04
N GLN A 118 7.32 3.97 -1.73
CA GLN A 118 8.41 4.70 -1.08
C GLN A 118 7.86 5.66 -0.01
N LEU A 119 8.49 5.66 1.17
CA LEU A 119 8.15 6.56 2.28
C LEU A 119 9.06 7.78 2.29
N ASP A 120 8.55 8.91 2.77
CA ASP A 120 9.36 10.05 3.17
C ASP A 120 10.25 9.65 4.35
N GLN A 121 11.56 9.62 4.10
CA GLN A 121 12.59 9.24 5.07
C GLN A 121 12.67 10.17 6.29
N ASN A 122 12.12 11.39 6.18
CA ASN A 122 12.13 12.37 7.27
C ASN A 122 10.94 12.22 8.23
N THR A 123 9.94 11.42 7.88
CA THR A 123 8.81 11.22 8.80
C THR A 123 9.26 10.26 9.89
N THR A 124 9.19 10.69 11.16
CA THR A 124 9.60 9.89 12.32
C THR A 124 8.44 9.07 12.89
N ASP A 125 8.74 8.15 13.81
CA ASP A 125 7.71 7.39 14.52
C ASP A 125 6.94 8.25 15.52
N GLU A 126 7.56 9.29 16.10
CA GLU A 126 6.84 10.27 16.91
C GLU A 126 5.84 11.07 16.07
N GLU A 127 6.19 11.39 14.82
CA GLU A 127 5.25 12.03 13.91
C GLU A 127 4.11 11.07 13.54
N ARG A 128 4.40 9.80 13.24
CA ARG A 128 3.38 8.76 13.00
C ARG A 128 2.42 8.64 14.18
N HIS A 129 2.95 8.52 15.40
CA HIS A 129 2.14 8.39 16.59
C HIS A 129 1.23 9.61 16.82
N LYS A 130 1.69 10.84 16.53
CA LYS A 130 0.86 12.06 16.62
C LYS A 130 -0.38 12.03 15.73
N TRP A 131 -0.35 11.25 14.65
CA TRP A 131 -1.44 11.07 13.69
C TRP A 131 -2.17 9.73 13.83
N ASP A 132 -1.97 9.00 14.93
CA ASP A 132 -2.59 7.70 15.21
C ASP A 132 -2.32 6.64 14.12
N VAL A 133 -1.14 6.70 13.49
CA VAL A 133 -0.68 5.72 12.50
C VAL A 133 0.49 4.89 13.08
N PRO A 134 0.65 3.64 12.62
CA PRO A 134 1.69 2.72 13.10
C PRO A 134 3.10 3.28 12.88
N SER A 135 4.06 2.84 13.70
CA SER A 135 5.50 3.05 13.48
C SER A 135 5.98 2.41 12.17
N LEU A 136 7.21 2.71 11.76
CA LEU A 136 7.82 2.12 10.57
C LEU A 136 7.83 0.58 10.63
N VAL A 137 8.23 0.00 11.76
CA VAL A 137 8.29 -1.46 11.94
C VAL A 137 6.90 -2.09 11.91
N GLU A 138 5.95 -1.51 12.64
CA GLU A 138 4.55 -1.97 12.66
C GLU A 138 3.92 -1.89 11.26
N LEU A 139 4.20 -0.82 10.52
CA LEU A 139 3.69 -0.64 9.18
C LEU A 139 4.12 -1.78 8.24
N PHE A 140 5.41 -2.12 8.22
CA PHE A 140 5.93 -3.17 7.34
C PHE A 140 5.56 -4.60 7.79
N SER A 141 5.28 -4.81 9.08
CA SER A 141 4.71 -6.06 9.60
C SER A 141 3.17 -6.11 9.51
N PHE A 142 2.55 -5.03 9.01
CA PHE A 142 1.09 -4.82 8.93
C PHE A 142 0.40 -4.83 10.30
N GLN A 143 1.11 -4.53 11.39
CA GLN A 143 0.56 -4.45 12.73
C GLN A 143 -0.05 -3.08 13.00
N ASN A 144 -1.11 -3.04 13.81
CA ASN A 144 -1.76 -1.80 14.29
C ASN A 144 -2.22 -0.83 13.18
N LEU A 145 -2.42 -1.32 11.95
CA LEU A 145 -2.93 -0.51 10.84
C LEU A 145 -4.34 -0.01 11.16
N ARG A 146 -4.56 1.30 11.03
CA ARG A 146 -5.87 1.93 11.27
C ARG A 146 -6.59 2.17 9.95
N GLY A 147 -7.88 1.80 9.91
CA GLY A 147 -8.70 1.99 8.71
C GLY A 147 -8.28 1.12 7.52
N PHE A 148 -7.34 0.20 7.73
CA PHE A 148 -7.02 -0.84 6.76
C PHE A 148 -7.99 -2.00 6.91
N MET A 149 -8.19 -2.74 5.83
CA MET A 149 -9.09 -3.90 5.81
C MET A 149 -8.59 -5.03 6.70
N SER A 150 -9.50 -5.92 7.07
CA SER A 150 -9.13 -7.12 7.82
C SER A 150 -8.26 -8.04 6.95
N TYR A 151 -7.42 -8.80 7.63
CA TYR A 151 -6.59 -9.84 7.04
C TYR A 151 -6.32 -10.91 8.08
N GLU A 152 -5.89 -12.07 7.60
CA GLU A 152 -5.40 -13.16 8.45
C GLU A 152 -3.94 -13.51 8.10
N ILE A 153 -3.19 -14.00 9.08
CA ILE A 153 -1.86 -14.56 8.84
C ILE A 153 -2.05 -16.03 8.47
N VAL A 154 -1.72 -16.40 7.24
CA VAL A 154 -1.91 -17.78 6.73
C VAL A 154 -0.65 -18.63 6.84
N SER A 155 0.52 -18.01 6.94
CA SER A 155 1.78 -18.69 7.19
C SER A 155 2.84 -17.74 7.71
N THR A 156 3.80 -18.28 8.44
CA THR A 156 4.95 -17.55 8.96
C THR A 156 6.20 -18.39 8.76
N LEU A 157 7.26 -17.77 8.27
CA LEU A 157 8.60 -18.35 8.25
C LEU A 157 9.60 -17.31 8.76
N GLU A 158 10.52 -17.75 9.60
CA GLU A 158 11.53 -16.90 10.22
C GLU A 158 12.90 -17.55 10.09
N ASN A 159 13.89 -16.79 9.63
CA ASN A 159 15.30 -17.14 9.68
C ASN A 159 16.01 -16.34 10.79
N GLU A 160 17.33 -16.34 10.82
CA GLU A 160 18.14 -15.74 11.89
C GLU A 160 17.97 -14.21 11.98
N ASN A 161 17.51 -13.55 10.91
CA ASN A 161 17.47 -12.10 10.85
C ASN A 161 16.13 -11.52 10.37
N LEU A 162 15.18 -12.32 9.88
CA LEU A 162 13.95 -11.85 9.28
C LEU A 162 12.81 -12.84 9.52
N LYS A 163 11.67 -12.31 9.98
CA LYS A 163 10.39 -12.99 10.00
C LYS A 163 9.51 -12.48 8.86
N VAL A 164 8.96 -13.39 8.07
CA VAL A 164 7.99 -13.08 7.02
C VAL A 164 6.66 -13.74 7.35
N ASN A 165 5.61 -12.94 7.46
CA ASN A 165 4.23 -13.42 7.54
C ASN A 165 3.57 -13.27 6.18
N VAL A 166 3.02 -14.35 5.64
CA VAL A 166 2.09 -14.24 4.52
C VAL A 166 0.74 -13.87 5.09
N ILE A 167 0.24 -12.72 4.67
CA ILE A 167 -1.07 -12.23 5.10
C ILE A 167 -2.05 -12.26 3.94
N LYS A 168 -3.25 -12.73 4.23
CA LYS A 168 -4.36 -12.83 3.28
C LYS A 168 -5.36 -11.73 3.58
N LEU A 169 -5.45 -10.77 2.68
CA LEU A 169 -6.39 -9.65 2.76
C LEU A 169 -7.81 -10.15 2.48
N GLU A 170 -8.81 -9.62 3.21
CA GLU A 170 -10.22 -9.98 3.01
C GLU A 170 -10.74 -9.66 1.59
N ARG A 171 -10.09 -8.71 0.90
CA ARG A 171 -10.41 -8.25 -0.46
C ARG A 171 -9.23 -7.50 -1.08
N HIS A 172 -9.33 -7.13 -2.36
CA HIS A 172 -8.35 -6.23 -2.97
C HIS A 172 -8.46 -4.81 -2.40
N PRO A 173 -7.33 -4.16 -2.05
CA PRO A 173 -7.28 -2.75 -1.66
C PRO A 173 -7.84 -1.81 -2.72
N ALA A 174 -8.86 -1.02 -2.33
CA ALA A 174 -9.45 0.02 -3.17
C ALA A 174 -8.46 1.17 -3.43
N HIS A 175 -8.65 1.89 -4.54
CA HIS A 175 -7.84 3.04 -4.96
C HIS A 175 -6.33 2.76 -5.14
N SER A 176 -5.92 1.51 -5.24
CA SER A 176 -4.57 1.13 -5.65
C SER A 176 -4.39 1.50 -7.14
N PRO A 177 -3.53 2.47 -7.49
CA PRO A 177 -3.24 2.74 -8.90
C PRO A 177 -2.58 1.51 -9.54
N PRO A 178 -2.73 1.31 -10.86
CA PRO A 178 -1.98 0.28 -11.56
C PRO A 178 -0.49 0.58 -11.49
N LEU A 179 0.32 -0.48 -11.55
CA LEU A 179 1.77 -0.35 -11.68
C LEU A 179 2.08 0.40 -12.99
N SER A 180 2.87 1.47 -12.90
CA SER A 180 3.29 2.29 -14.04
C SER A 180 4.69 2.83 -13.80
N GLY A 181 5.46 2.98 -14.88
CA GLY A 181 6.84 3.46 -14.82
C GLY A 181 7.39 3.73 -16.21
N ILE A 182 8.64 4.19 -16.25
CA ILE A 182 9.33 4.57 -17.47
C ILE A 182 10.48 3.60 -17.74
N PRO A 183 10.80 3.29 -19.01
CA PRO A 183 12.02 2.57 -19.36
C PRO A 183 13.25 3.30 -18.78
N CYS A 184 14.11 2.59 -18.03
CA CYS A 184 15.31 3.17 -17.44
C CYS A 184 16.61 2.50 -17.88
N GLU A 185 16.59 1.19 -18.15
CA GLU A 185 17.77 0.43 -18.59
C GLU A 185 17.36 -0.79 -19.42
N THR A 186 18.34 -1.48 -19.98
CA THR A 186 18.15 -2.73 -20.73
C THR A 186 19.00 -3.84 -20.11
N THR A 187 18.39 -4.98 -19.84
CA THR A 187 19.08 -6.18 -19.34
C THR A 187 20.04 -6.75 -20.40
N SER A 188 20.98 -7.61 -19.97
CA SER A 188 21.89 -8.34 -20.87
C SER A 188 21.16 -9.16 -21.95
N ASN A 189 19.94 -9.62 -21.66
CA ASN A 189 19.08 -10.35 -22.59
C ASN A 189 18.16 -9.43 -23.42
N ASN A 190 18.53 -8.15 -23.55
CA ASN A 190 17.85 -7.13 -24.34
C ASN A 190 16.38 -6.88 -23.94
N ARG A 191 16.02 -7.14 -22.68
CA ARG A 191 14.70 -6.77 -22.12
C ARG A 191 14.77 -5.40 -21.47
N ILE A 192 13.75 -4.59 -21.70
CA ILE A 192 13.59 -3.28 -21.07
C ILE A 192 13.28 -3.46 -19.59
N VAL A 193 13.97 -2.69 -18.75
CA VAL A 193 13.63 -2.51 -17.34
C VAL A 193 12.87 -1.20 -17.19
N TYR A 194 11.72 -1.28 -16.53
CA TYR A 194 10.93 -0.14 -16.13
C TYR A 194 11.23 0.22 -14.69
N GLU A 195 11.15 1.51 -14.39
CA GLU A 195 11.26 2.05 -13.04
C GLU A 195 10.13 3.04 -12.78
N ASN A 196 9.54 2.94 -11.59
CA ASN A 196 8.55 3.90 -11.13
C ASN A 196 9.18 4.94 -10.19
N SER A 197 8.40 5.96 -9.83
CA SER A 197 8.87 7.04 -8.95
C SER A 197 9.21 6.59 -7.52
N TYR A 198 8.91 5.34 -7.16
CA TYR A 198 9.24 4.74 -5.86
C TYR A 198 10.58 3.98 -5.89
N GLY A 199 11.26 3.94 -7.05
CA GLY A 199 12.49 3.17 -7.25
C GLY A 199 12.26 1.66 -7.40
N TRP A 200 11.01 1.22 -7.61
CA TRP A 200 10.74 -0.18 -7.92
C TRP A 200 11.04 -0.43 -9.38
N LYS A 201 11.71 -1.55 -9.66
CA LYS A 201 12.13 -1.91 -11.00
C LYS A 201 11.51 -3.23 -11.43
N TRP A 202 11.09 -3.33 -12.68
CA TRP A 202 10.58 -4.59 -13.22
C TRP A 202 10.84 -4.74 -14.71
N VAL A 203 10.68 -5.96 -15.18
CA VAL A 203 10.73 -6.38 -16.57
C VAL A 203 9.38 -7.03 -16.90
N GLU A 204 8.91 -6.79 -18.11
CA GLU A 204 7.71 -7.42 -18.66
C GLU A 204 8.07 -8.60 -19.58
N ASN A 205 7.14 -9.54 -19.75
CA ASN A 205 7.25 -10.59 -20.74
C ASN A 205 6.89 -10.08 -22.15
N SER A 206 6.94 -10.95 -23.16
CA SER A 206 6.61 -10.60 -24.55
C SER A 206 5.18 -10.08 -24.75
N ASN A 207 4.28 -10.33 -23.79
CA ASN A 207 2.88 -9.92 -23.82
C ASN A 207 2.65 -8.61 -23.03
N GLY A 208 3.72 -7.95 -22.55
CA GLY A 208 3.61 -6.73 -21.74
C GLY A 208 3.12 -6.99 -20.31
N SER A 209 3.15 -8.23 -19.82
CA SER A 209 2.75 -8.56 -18.44
C SER A 209 3.96 -8.65 -17.52
N PHE A 210 3.78 -8.35 -16.23
CA PHE A 210 4.83 -8.46 -15.22
C PHE A 210 5.53 -9.83 -15.26
N TYR A 211 6.86 -9.83 -15.29
CA TYR A 211 7.66 -11.05 -15.38
C TYR A 211 8.61 -11.23 -14.20
N LEU A 212 9.37 -10.18 -13.88
CA LEU A 212 10.34 -10.14 -12.80
C LEU A 212 10.47 -8.69 -12.31
N GLY A 213 10.45 -8.47 -11.01
CA GLY A 213 10.66 -7.17 -10.42
C GLY A 213 11.35 -7.23 -9.08
N TRP A 214 11.94 -6.12 -8.67
CA TRP A 214 12.65 -5.98 -7.42
C TRP A 214 12.48 -4.57 -6.84
N LEU A 215 12.47 -4.52 -5.51
CA LEU A 215 12.41 -3.28 -4.74
C LEU A 215 13.18 -3.46 -3.44
N LEU A 216 13.69 -2.35 -2.91
CA LEU A 216 14.38 -2.31 -1.63
C LEU A 216 13.42 -1.86 -0.53
N ILE A 217 13.27 -2.69 0.49
CA ILE A 217 12.49 -2.42 1.69
C ILE A 217 13.46 -1.95 2.80
N PRO A 218 13.05 -1.01 3.68
CA PRO A 218 13.82 -0.68 4.88
C PRO A 218 14.21 -1.91 5.70
N ASP A 219 15.30 -1.80 6.45
CA ASP A 219 15.75 -2.88 7.32
C ASP A 219 14.83 -3.00 8.54
N VAL A 220 13.96 -4.02 8.54
CA VAL A 220 12.96 -4.29 9.59
C VAL A 220 13.03 -5.75 10.02
N PRO A 221 12.68 -6.10 11.29
CA PRO A 221 12.77 -7.47 11.76
C PRO A 221 11.65 -8.38 11.22
N GLU A 222 10.49 -7.79 10.90
CA GLU A 222 9.29 -8.51 10.48
C GLU A 222 8.67 -7.86 9.24
N LEU A 223 8.27 -8.68 8.27
CA LEU A 223 7.63 -8.25 7.01
C LEU A 223 6.32 -8.98 6.77
N ALA A 224 5.34 -8.25 6.25
CA ALA A 224 4.14 -8.81 5.66
C ALA A 224 4.30 -9.04 4.14
N HIS A 225 3.99 -10.26 3.71
CA HIS A 225 3.80 -10.63 2.32
C HIS A 225 2.29 -10.66 2.04
N ALA A 226 1.75 -9.52 1.61
CA ALA A 226 0.30 -9.32 1.49
C ALA A 226 -0.27 -9.77 0.14
N VAL A 227 -1.22 -10.71 0.16
CA VAL A 227 -1.93 -11.26 -1.01
C VAL A 227 -3.44 -11.13 -0.81
N ALA A 228 -4.21 -11.04 -1.89
CA ALA A 228 -5.67 -10.93 -1.83
C ALA A 228 -6.41 -12.09 -2.53
N ASP A 229 -5.82 -12.69 -3.56
CA ASP A 229 -6.42 -13.81 -4.30
C ASP A 229 -6.28 -15.13 -3.55
N GLU A 230 -7.21 -16.07 -3.76
CA GLU A 230 -7.04 -17.44 -3.26
C GLU A 230 -5.89 -18.14 -3.97
N GLY A 231 -5.22 -19.07 -3.28
CA GLY A 231 -4.05 -19.68 -3.87
C GLY A 231 -3.33 -20.72 -3.06
N THR A 232 -2.36 -21.36 -3.72
CA THR A 232 -1.44 -22.31 -3.09
C THR A 232 -0.22 -21.57 -2.56
N LEU A 233 0.13 -21.84 -1.30
CA LEU A 233 1.23 -21.21 -0.61
C LEU A 233 2.27 -22.24 -0.17
N THR A 234 3.54 -21.95 -0.46
CA THR A 234 4.67 -22.63 0.19
C THR A 234 5.73 -21.60 0.56
N MET A 235 6.42 -21.86 1.68
CA MET A 235 7.54 -21.05 2.13
C MET A 235 8.74 -21.95 2.40
N GLU A 236 9.93 -21.51 2.01
CA GLU A 236 11.16 -22.24 2.26
C GLU A 236 12.32 -21.30 2.59
N LYS A 237 13.24 -21.78 3.43
CA LYS A 237 14.53 -21.14 3.63
C LYS A 237 15.46 -21.65 2.54
N ILE A 238 16.14 -20.74 1.86
CA ILE A 238 17.17 -21.09 0.89
C ILE A 238 18.48 -20.43 1.29
N LEU A 239 19.60 -21.08 0.99
CA LEU A 239 20.93 -20.53 1.23
C LEU A 239 21.40 -19.82 -0.04
N LEU A 240 21.73 -18.53 0.05
CA LEU A 240 22.26 -17.72 -1.03
C LEU A 240 23.51 -16.99 -0.53
N ASN A 241 24.69 -17.27 -1.12
CA ASN A 241 25.99 -16.74 -0.64
C ASN A 241 26.17 -16.88 0.88
N GLU A 242 25.94 -18.09 1.41
CA GLU A 242 26.02 -18.42 2.86
C GLU A 242 25.00 -17.71 3.76
N GLN A 243 24.12 -16.89 3.19
CA GLN A 243 23.02 -16.23 3.89
C GLN A 243 21.71 -17.01 3.73
N SER A 244 21.05 -17.28 4.85
CA SER A 244 19.68 -17.81 4.87
C SER A 244 18.71 -16.74 4.38
N CYS A 245 17.95 -17.05 3.34
CA CYS A 245 16.94 -16.17 2.72
C CYS A 245 15.57 -16.84 2.77
N ILE A 246 14.50 -16.04 2.75
CA ILE A 246 13.12 -16.57 2.78
C ILE A 246 12.50 -16.45 1.40
N LEU A 247 12.12 -17.59 0.83
CA LEU A 247 11.35 -17.66 -0.41
C LEU A 247 9.89 -17.94 -0.09
N VAL A 248 9.00 -17.11 -0.64
CA VAL A 248 7.55 -17.29 -0.63
C VAL A 248 7.10 -17.61 -2.04
N LYS A 249 6.43 -18.75 -2.23
CA LYS A 249 5.75 -19.10 -3.49
C LYS A 249 4.25 -19.03 -3.25
N TYR A 250 3.58 -18.12 -3.95
CA TYR A 250 2.14 -17.94 -3.90
C TYR A 250 1.57 -18.01 -5.30
N ASN A 251 0.76 -19.02 -5.59
CA ASN A 251 0.34 -19.36 -6.94
C ASN A 251 1.57 -19.46 -7.89
N GLN A 252 1.61 -18.64 -8.93
CA GLN A 252 2.73 -18.57 -9.88
C GLN A 252 3.88 -17.69 -9.39
N SER A 253 3.61 -16.76 -8.47
CA SER A 253 4.55 -15.76 -7.98
C SER A 253 5.57 -16.37 -7.02
N LYS A 254 6.84 -16.01 -7.21
CA LYS A 254 7.97 -16.43 -6.37
C LYS A 254 8.64 -15.17 -5.89
N THR A 255 8.56 -14.91 -4.58
CA THR A 255 9.19 -13.75 -3.95
C THR A 255 10.30 -14.19 -3.02
N LEU A 256 11.53 -13.81 -3.34
CA LEU A 256 12.67 -13.99 -2.47
C LEU A 256 12.95 -12.72 -1.68
N TYR A 257 13.08 -12.88 -0.37
CA TYR A 257 13.52 -11.83 0.55
C TYR A 257 14.98 -12.05 0.92
N VAL A 258 15.82 -11.07 0.59
CA VAL A 258 17.27 -11.11 0.82
C VAL A 258 17.69 -9.84 1.56
N ARG A 259 18.17 -9.99 2.79
CA ARG A 259 18.71 -8.87 3.58
C ARG A 259 20.09 -8.48 3.05
N SER A 260 20.40 -7.18 3.07
CA SER A 260 21.68 -6.57 2.67
C SER A 260 22.02 -5.42 3.61
N SER A 261 23.19 -4.80 3.45
CA SER A 261 23.61 -3.60 4.21
C SER A 261 22.69 -2.39 4.02
N LYS A 262 21.91 -2.35 2.93
CA LYS A 262 21.01 -1.24 2.58
C LYS A 262 19.55 -1.47 3.00
N GLY A 263 19.21 -2.66 3.46
CA GLY A 263 17.84 -3.09 3.72
C GLY A 263 17.54 -4.47 3.10
N ILE A 264 16.27 -4.76 2.89
CA ILE A 264 15.79 -6.07 2.41
C ILE A 264 15.34 -5.95 0.96
N TRP A 265 16.03 -6.63 0.06
CA TRP A 265 15.56 -6.80 -1.31
C TRP A 265 14.37 -7.77 -1.33
N ALA A 266 13.26 -7.34 -1.90
CA ALA A 266 12.15 -8.21 -2.29
C ALA A 266 12.19 -8.39 -3.80
N ILE A 267 12.49 -9.60 -4.26
CA ILE A 267 12.58 -9.95 -5.68
C ILE A 267 11.42 -10.89 -6.01
N THR A 268 10.48 -10.42 -6.82
CA THR A 268 9.25 -11.15 -7.19
C THR A 268 9.27 -11.49 -8.68
N GLY A 269 9.08 -12.76 -9.04
CA GLY A 269 9.03 -13.18 -10.44
C GLY A 269 8.28 -14.49 -10.66
N LEU A 270 8.04 -14.80 -11.94
CA LEU A 270 7.33 -16.03 -12.34
C LEU A 270 8.25 -17.25 -12.44
N ASP A 271 9.54 -17.04 -12.67
CA ASP A 271 10.54 -18.09 -12.80
C ASP A 271 11.55 -18.04 -11.64
N TYR A 272 11.84 -19.20 -11.07
CA TYR A 272 12.70 -19.32 -9.89
C TYR A 272 14.15 -18.90 -10.20
N ASN A 273 14.72 -19.36 -11.31
CA ASN A 273 16.11 -19.10 -11.64
C ASN A 273 16.36 -17.61 -11.86
N ASN A 274 15.46 -16.92 -12.56
CA ASN A 274 15.53 -15.48 -12.76
C ASN A 274 15.49 -14.70 -11.43
N VAL A 275 14.68 -15.14 -10.46
CA VAL A 275 14.62 -14.53 -9.12
C VAL A 275 15.97 -14.69 -8.41
N ILE A 276 16.57 -15.89 -8.45
CA ILE A 276 17.87 -16.17 -7.83
C ILE A 276 19.00 -15.38 -8.49
N GLU A 277 19.08 -15.39 -9.82
CA GLU A 277 20.10 -14.65 -10.57
C GLU A 277 20.02 -13.14 -10.28
N LYS A 278 18.80 -12.58 -10.23
CA LYS A 278 18.60 -11.17 -9.88
C LYS A 278 19.03 -10.88 -8.45
N ALA A 279 18.71 -11.75 -7.49
CA ALA A 279 19.13 -11.59 -6.11
C ALA A 279 20.67 -11.58 -5.97
N LEU A 280 21.37 -12.50 -6.63
CA LEU A 280 22.84 -12.54 -6.66
C LEU A 280 23.44 -11.26 -7.23
N SER A 281 22.88 -10.77 -8.34
CA SER A 281 23.30 -9.51 -8.96
C SER A 281 23.12 -8.31 -8.02
N LEU A 282 22.00 -8.24 -7.29
CA LEU A 282 21.73 -7.15 -6.35
C LEU A 282 22.66 -7.19 -5.13
N LEU A 283 22.94 -8.38 -4.60
CA LEU A 283 23.91 -8.57 -3.51
C LEU A 283 25.32 -8.13 -3.92
N ALA A 284 25.77 -8.52 -5.11
CA ALA A 284 27.08 -8.12 -5.63
C ALA A 284 27.22 -6.59 -5.78
N SER A 285 26.13 -5.89 -6.12
CA SER A 285 26.11 -4.41 -6.24
C SER A 285 25.91 -3.66 -4.91
N SER A 286 25.55 -4.38 -3.85
CA SER A 286 25.30 -3.82 -2.50
C SER A 286 26.48 -4.04 -1.54
N SER A 287 27.50 -4.77 -2.00
CA SER A 287 28.76 -5.04 -1.31
C SER A 287 29.72 -3.85 -1.37
#